data_AF-A0A090L1N2-F1
#
_entry.id   AF-A0A090L1N2-F1
#
_cell.length_a   1.000
_cell.length_b   1.000
_cell.length_c   1.000
_cell.angle_alpha   90.00
_cell.angle_beta   90.00
_cell.angle_gamma   90.00
#
_symmetry.space_group_name_H-M   'P 1'
#
loop_
_entity.id
_entity.type
_entity.pdbx_description
1 polymer ?
#
loop_
_entity_poly.entity_id
_entity_poly.type
_entity_poly.pdbx_seq_one_letter_code
_entity_poly.pdbx_strand_id
1 'polypeptide(L)'
;MIVPFMLLRRSFTTTITCFRAEAVSKNARIPGYGNRSGFAVYISENIAKIEGSSTSKIKELSEKWKKESETVKEMFSKKASLLNEENKEKFESLSQVEKDKLIQEAHQKREKRKHRKLKAIKKEKRVEIVNAIGMDKPVNAFIQFVKEYYKNNPNEKVSPENTEKISLMWKNLPENERQERERQSKEAFDLWNKKKDEYLKKIDNNEI
;
A
#
# COMPACT_ATOMS: atom_id res chain seq x y z
N MET A 1 -49.22 -15.36 52.59
CA MET A 1 -49.94 -16.10 51.54
C MET A 1 -49.98 -15.21 50.30
N ILE A 2 -49.53 -15.72 49.14
CA ILE A 2 -49.86 -15.28 47.76
C ILE A 2 -49.20 -13.96 47.31
N VAL A 3 -48.56 -13.75 46.15
CA VAL A 3 -48.02 -14.49 44.97
C VAL A 3 -47.08 -13.45 44.29
N PRO A 4 -45.97 -13.83 43.61
CA PRO A 4 -45.02 -12.88 43.04
C PRO A 4 -45.53 -12.27 41.73
N PHE A 5 -45.56 -10.94 41.64
CA PHE A 5 -45.91 -10.23 40.41
C PHE A 5 -44.66 -10.07 39.54
N MET A 6 -44.60 -10.82 38.44
CA MET A 6 -43.54 -10.76 37.45
C MET A 6 -43.52 -9.37 36.78
N LEU A 7 -42.42 -8.62 36.99
CA LEU A 7 -42.13 -7.45 36.17
C LEU A 7 -41.49 -7.90 34.86
N LEU A 8 -42.35 -8.02 33.85
CA LEU A 8 -42.03 -8.20 32.45
C LEU A 8 -41.12 -7.04 31.99
N ARG A 9 -39.81 -7.28 31.86
CA ARG A 9 -38.88 -6.33 31.21
C ARG A 9 -39.27 -6.21 29.73
N ARG A 10 -39.94 -5.12 29.37
CA ARG A 10 -40.13 -4.70 27.98
C ARG A 10 -38.77 -4.23 27.43
N SER A 11 -38.07 -5.13 26.75
CA SER A 11 -36.94 -4.76 25.89
C SER A 11 -37.49 -4.15 24.60
N PHE A 12 -37.49 -2.83 24.51
CA PHE A 12 -37.70 -2.14 23.23
C PHE A 12 -36.39 -2.21 22.43
N THR A 13 -36.25 -3.22 21.58
CA THR A 13 -35.25 -3.21 20.51
C THR A 13 -35.83 -2.43 19.33
N THR A 14 -35.58 -1.13 19.30
CA THR A 14 -35.74 -0.33 18.08
C THR A 14 -34.68 -0.78 17.08
N THR A 15 -35.06 -1.68 16.19
CA THR A 15 -34.29 -2.00 14.98
C THR A 15 -34.31 -0.76 14.09
N ILE A 16 -33.28 0.07 14.19
CA ILE A 16 -33.02 1.13 13.21
C ILE A 16 -32.64 0.40 11.92
N THR A 17 -33.64 0.16 11.07
CA THR A 17 -33.41 -0.19 9.67
C THR A 17 -32.73 1.02 9.04
N CYS A 18 -31.41 0.96 8.93
CA CYS A 18 -30.67 1.89 8.09
C CYS A 18 -31.16 1.68 6.65
N PHE A 19 -32.18 2.44 6.25
CA PHE A 19 -32.46 2.70 4.85
C PHE A 19 -31.18 3.31 4.29
N ARG A 20 -30.38 2.45 3.64
CA ARG A 20 -29.31 2.89 2.76
C ARG A 20 -30.03 3.53 1.58
N ALA A 21 -30.32 4.82 1.71
CA ALA A 21 -30.66 5.64 0.56
C ALA A 21 -29.52 5.42 -0.44
N GLU A 22 -29.83 4.75 -1.55
CA GLU A 22 -28.93 4.70 -2.68
C GLU A 22 -28.75 6.15 -3.11
N ALA A 23 -27.60 6.73 -2.73
CA ALA A 23 -27.19 8.00 -3.28
C ALA A 23 -27.14 7.77 -4.79
N VAL A 24 -28.14 8.32 -5.50
CA VAL A 24 -28.19 8.32 -6.96
C VAL A 24 -26.84 8.85 -7.42
N SER A 25 -26.01 7.94 -7.90
CA SER A 25 -24.69 8.28 -8.41
C SER A 25 -24.93 9.19 -9.60
N LYS A 26 -24.83 10.51 -9.39
CA LYS A 26 -25.10 11.53 -10.43
C LYS A 26 -24.23 11.38 -11.69
N ASN A 27 -23.33 10.41 -11.73
CA ASN A 27 -22.54 10.03 -12.89
C ASN A 27 -22.31 8.51 -12.86
N ALA A 28 -22.72 7.78 -13.90
CA ALA A 28 -22.34 6.38 -14.07
C ALA A 28 -20.81 6.28 -14.14
N ARG A 29 -20.19 5.44 -13.31
CA ARG A 29 -18.73 5.26 -13.33
C ARG A 29 -18.37 4.32 -14.47
N ILE A 30 -17.55 4.79 -15.41
CA ILE A 30 -16.94 3.95 -16.43
C ILE A 30 -16.09 2.87 -15.71
N PRO A 31 -16.30 1.57 -15.96
CA PRO A 31 -15.48 0.52 -15.39
C PRO A 31 -13.99 0.76 -15.68
N GLY A 32 -13.19 0.96 -14.63
CA GLY A 32 -11.75 1.23 -14.76
C GLY A 32 -11.34 2.71 -14.81
N TYR A 33 -12.28 3.64 -15.03
CA TYR A 33 -11.99 5.09 -15.09
C TYR A 33 -12.79 5.86 -14.03
N GLY A 34 -12.07 6.66 -13.24
CA GLY A 34 -12.68 7.52 -12.23
C GLY A 34 -13.21 8.82 -12.83
N ASN A 35 -14.30 9.32 -12.25
CA ASN A 35 -14.85 10.64 -12.63
C ASN A 35 -13.94 11.75 -12.10
N ARG A 36 -13.70 12.77 -12.92
CA ARG A 36 -13.02 13.99 -12.50
C ARG A 36 -13.95 14.79 -11.59
N SER A 37 -13.41 15.34 -10.50
CA SER A 37 -14.12 16.29 -9.65
C SER A 37 -13.85 17.72 -10.10
N GLY A 38 -14.70 18.68 -9.70
CA GLY A 38 -14.46 20.10 -9.94
C GLY A 38 -13.09 20.55 -9.41
N PHE A 39 -12.69 20.05 -8.25
CA PHE A 39 -11.35 20.25 -7.71
C PHE A 39 -10.25 19.74 -8.65
N ALA A 40 -10.37 18.51 -9.18
CA ALA A 40 -9.35 17.96 -10.08
C ALA A 40 -9.21 18.79 -11.37
N VAL A 41 -10.33 19.29 -11.90
CA VAL A 41 -10.34 20.20 -13.06
C VAL A 41 -9.68 21.53 -12.71
N TYR A 42 -10.04 22.14 -11.58
CA TYR A 42 -9.42 23.36 -11.07
C TYR A 42 -7.90 23.23 -10.92
N ILE A 43 -7.42 22.13 -10.32
CA ILE A 43 -5.99 21.86 -10.20
C ILE A 43 -5.36 21.78 -11.59
N SER A 44 -5.93 20.97 -12.49
CA SER A 44 -5.34 20.75 -13.82
C SER A 44 -5.19 22.02 -14.65
N GLU A 45 -6.12 22.97 -14.52
CA GLU A 45 -6.12 24.23 -15.29
C GLU A 45 -5.21 25.30 -14.69
N ASN A 46 -4.88 25.20 -13.40
CA ASN A 46 -4.12 26.24 -12.70
C ASN A 46 -2.72 25.77 -12.26
N ILE A 47 -2.40 24.48 -12.34
CA ILE A 47 -1.09 23.94 -11.95
C ILE A 47 0.07 24.48 -12.78
N ALA A 48 -0.17 24.82 -14.05
CA ALA A 48 0.84 25.43 -14.92
C ALA A 48 1.14 26.89 -14.56
N LYS A 49 0.22 27.58 -13.86
CA LYS A 49 0.31 29.01 -13.52
C LYS A 49 1.10 29.27 -12.24
N ILE A 50 1.51 28.22 -11.54
CA ILE A 50 2.22 28.31 -10.26
C ILE A 50 3.59 27.70 -10.43
N GLU A 51 4.60 28.35 -9.86
CA GLU A 51 5.99 27.91 -9.90
C GLU A 51 6.34 26.98 -8.74
N GLY A 52 7.46 26.27 -8.84
CA GLY A 52 7.95 25.36 -7.80
C GLY A 52 7.69 23.87 -8.05
N SER A 53 7.86 23.06 -7.00
CA SER A 53 7.70 21.60 -7.07
C SER A 53 6.25 21.16 -7.25
N SER A 54 5.99 20.00 -7.84
CA SER A 54 4.62 19.49 -8.01
C SER A 54 3.84 19.42 -6.69
N THR A 55 4.49 19.03 -5.59
CA THR A 55 3.85 18.94 -4.27
C THR A 55 3.48 20.32 -3.73
N SER A 56 4.37 21.32 -3.86
CA SER A 56 4.09 22.67 -3.40
C SER A 56 2.97 23.32 -4.22
N LYS A 57 2.98 23.17 -5.55
CA LYS A 57 1.92 23.66 -6.44
C LYS A 57 0.54 23.13 -6.06
N ILE A 58 0.43 21.82 -5.85
CA ILE A 58 -0.85 21.18 -5.47
C ILE A 58 -1.31 21.66 -4.10
N LYS A 59 -0.39 21.81 -3.13
CA LYS A 59 -0.72 22.32 -1.79
C LYS A 59 -1.28 23.73 -1.85
N GLU A 60 -0.60 24.63 -2.55
CA GLU A 60 -1.05 26.02 -2.72
C GLU A 60 -2.43 26.09 -3.39
N LEU A 61 -2.64 25.36 -4.49
CA LEU A 61 -3.93 25.33 -5.16
C LEU A 61 -5.03 24.70 -4.30
N SER A 62 -4.70 23.72 -3.47
CA SER A 62 -5.66 23.12 -2.53
C SER A 62 -6.12 24.15 -1.48
N GLU A 63 -5.22 25.01 -1.02
CA GLU A 63 -5.55 26.09 -0.09
C GLU A 63 -6.37 27.18 -0.78
N LYS A 64 -6.03 27.56 -2.03
CA LYS A 64 -6.83 28.48 -2.85
C LYS A 64 -8.24 27.95 -3.08
N TRP A 65 -8.36 26.69 -3.51
CA TRP A 65 -9.66 26.03 -3.72
C TRP A 65 -10.55 26.05 -2.48
N LYS A 66 -9.99 25.86 -1.28
CA LYS A 66 -10.77 25.91 -0.02
C LYS A 66 -11.37 27.30 0.21
N LYS A 67 -10.60 28.36 -0.08
CA LYS A 67 -11.00 29.76 0.07
C LYS A 67 -11.85 30.29 -1.09
N GLU A 68 -11.95 29.53 -2.16
CA GLU A 68 -12.68 29.91 -3.37
C GLU A 68 -14.20 29.99 -3.11
N SER A 69 -14.85 30.88 -3.85
CA SER A 69 -16.30 31.08 -3.77
C SER A 69 -17.08 29.84 -4.24
N GLU A 70 -18.28 29.64 -3.69
CA GLU A 70 -19.11 28.48 -4.05
C GLU A 70 -19.54 28.53 -5.53
N THR A 71 -19.74 29.74 -6.08
CA THR A 71 -20.06 29.95 -7.50
C THR A 71 -18.96 29.43 -8.42
N VAL A 72 -17.70 29.70 -8.08
CA VAL A 72 -16.55 29.18 -8.83
C VAL A 72 -16.43 27.67 -8.65
N LYS A 73 -16.64 27.15 -7.43
CA LYS A 73 -16.64 25.69 -7.20
C LYS A 73 -17.73 24.96 -7.99
N GLU A 74 -18.92 25.53 -8.08
CA GLU A 74 -20.01 25.04 -8.93
C GLU A 74 -19.65 25.09 -10.41
N MET A 75 -19.04 26.18 -10.89
CA MET A 75 -18.59 26.30 -12.27
C MET A 75 -17.63 25.16 -12.65
N PHE A 76 -16.61 24.92 -11.81
CA PHE A 76 -15.68 23.81 -12.04
C PHE A 76 -16.34 22.44 -11.89
N SER A 77 -17.33 22.30 -11.02
CA SER A 77 -18.10 21.06 -10.87
C SER A 77 -18.94 20.76 -12.10
N LYS A 78 -19.63 21.77 -12.67
CA LYS A 78 -20.36 21.66 -13.95
C LYS A 78 -19.43 21.29 -15.09
N LYS A 79 -18.27 21.96 -15.19
CA LYS A 79 -17.23 21.62 -16.17
C LYS A 79 -16.74 20.19 -16.02
N ALA A 80 -16.53 19.73 -14.80
CA ALA A 80 -16.13 18.35 -14.53
C ALA A 80 -17.21 17.35 -14.96
N SER A 81 -18.49 17.64 -14.72
CA SER A 81 -19.61 16.81 -15.20
C SER A 81 -19.63 16.70 -16.72
N LEU A 82 -19.50 17.82 -17.45
CA LEU A 82 -19.44 17.80 -18.92
C LEU A 82 -18.28 16.94 -19.44
N LEU A 83 -17.07 17.14 -18.89
CA LEU A 83 -15.91 16.34 -19.26
C LEU A 83 -16.08 14.85 -18.94
N ASN A 84 -16.81 14.51 -17.87
CA ASN A 84 -17.07 13.12 -17.53
C ASN A 84 -18.06 12.48 -18.50
N GLU A 85 -19.11 13.20 -18.93
CA GLU A 85 -20.04 12.71 -19.94
C GLU A 85 -19.36 12.53 -21.29
N GLU A 86 -18.58 13.52 -21.74
CA GLU A 86 -17.78 13.39 -22.97
C GLU A 86 -16.84 12.18 -22.95
N ASN A 87 -16.20 11.91 -21.81
CA ASN A 87 -15.32 10.74 -21.67
C ASN A 87 -16.12 9.43 -21.67
N LYS A 88 -17.33 9.44 -21.13
CA LYS A 88 -18.23 8.29 -21.13
C LYS A 88 -18.73 7.99 -22.53
N GLU A 89 -19.19 9.00 -23.27
CA GLU A 89 -19.58 8.86 -24.67
C GLU A 89 -18.40 8.36 -25.53
N LYS A 90 -17.20 8.94 -25.35
CA LYS A 90 -15.99 8.46 -26.02
C LYS A 90 -15.72 6.99 -25.70
N PHE A 91 -15.81 6.59 -24.43
CA PHE A 91 -15.62 5.19 -24.04
C PHE A 91 -16.70 4.29 -24.63
N GLU A 92 -17.96 4.71 -24.64
CA GLU A 92 -19.08 3.96 -25.20
C GLU A 92 -18.99 3.82 -26.72
N SER A 93 -18.39 4.80 -27.41
CA SER A 93 -18.15 4.75 -28.86
C SER A 93 -17.03 3.78 -29.29
N LEU A 94 -16.19 3.31 -28.36
CA LEU A 94 -15.12 2.35 -28.66
C LEU A 94 -15.65 0.96 -28.99
N SER A 95 -14.86 0.21 -29.76
CA SER A 95 -15.12 -1.21 -30.01
C SER A 95 -15.06 -2.03 -28.72
N GLN A 96 -15.73 -3.19 -28.69
CA GLN A 96 -15.73 -4.05 -27.51
C GLN A 96 -14.31 -4.52 -27.13
N VAL A 97 -13.48 -4.83 -28.14
CA VAL A 97 -12.08 -5.24 -27.95
C VAL A 97 -11.26 -4.14 -27.26
N GLU A 98 -11.45 -2.88 -27.65
CA GLU A 98 -10.75 -1.76 -27.03
C GLU A 98 -11.24 -1.50 -25.61
N LYS A 99 -12.57 -1.58 -25.37
CA LYS A 99 -13.13 -1.46 -24.02
C LYS A 99 -12.54 -2.49 -23.07
N ASP A 100 -12.49 -3.75 -23.50
CA ASP A 100 -11.94 -4.85 -22.69
C ASP A 100 -10.45 -4.65 -22.42
N LYS A 101 -9.68 -4.18 -23.41
CA LYS A 101 -8.26 -3.83 -23.23
C LYS A 101 -8.09 -2.73 -22.18
N LEU A 102 -8.86 -1.65 -22.25
CA LEU A 102 -8.78 -0.54 -21.30
C LEU A 102 -9.17 -0.98 -19.87
N ILE A 103 -10.19 -1.83 -19.73
CA ILE A 103 -10.60 -2.42 -18.45
C ILE A 103 -9.48 -3.29 -17.88
N GLN A 104 -8.87 -4.14 -18.70
CA GLN A 104 -7.77 -5.01 -18.28
C GLN A 104 -6.55 -4.21 -17.83
N GLU A 105 -6.18 -3.16 -18.59
CA GLU A 105 -5.08 -2.26 -18.21
C GLU A 105 -5.36 -1.56 -16.87
N ALA A 106 -6.58 -1.08 -16.66
CA ALA A 106 -6.99 -0.47 -15.40
C ALA A 106 -6.91 -1.47 -14.23
N HIS A 107 -7.35 -2.71 -14.43
CA HIS A 107 -7.24 -3.79 -13.45
C HIS A 107 -5.78 -4.10 -13.09
N GLN A 108 -4.92 -4.24 -14.11
CA GLN A 108 -3.48 -4.46 -13.89
C GLN A 108 -2.82 -3.31 -13.12
N LYS A 109 -3.16 -2.06 -13.45
CA LYS A 109 -2.66 -0.87 -12.71
C LYS A 109 -3.12 -0.90 -11.24
N ARG A 110 -4.38 -1.27 -10.98
CA ARG A 110 -4.93 -1.39 -9.63
C ARG A 110 -4.21 -2.48 -8.83
N GLU A 111 -4.01 -3.66 -9.40
CA GLU A 111 -3.30 -4.76 -8.75
C GLU A 111 -1.83 -4.42 -8.51
N LYS A 112 -1.13 -3.79 -9.46
CA LYS A 112 0.22 -3.26 -9.25
C LYS A 112 0.27 -2.28 -8.08
N ARG A 113 -0.69 -1.36 -7.97
CA ARG A 113 -0.78 -0.40 -6.86
C ARG A 113 -1.04 -1.10 -5.53
N LYS A 114 -1.96 -2.06 -5.49
CA LYS A 114 -2.26 -2.88 -4.30
C LYS A 114 -1.03 -3.65 -3.84
N HIS A 115 -0.32 -4.29 -4.78
CA HIS A 115 0.92 -5.01 -4.50
C HIS A 115 1.99 -4.08 -3.90
N ARG A 116 2.19 -2.88 -4.48
CA ARG A 116 3.12 -1.87 -3.93
C ARG A 116 2.75 -1.45 -2.51
N LYS A 117 1.46 -1.19 -2.25
CA LYS A 117 0.98 -0.84 -0.90
C LYS A 117 1.23 -1.98 0.09
N LEU A 118 0.90 -3.22 -0.28
CA LEU A 118 1.16 -4.39 0.57
C LEU A 118 2.66 -4.58 0.83
N LYS A 119 3.52 -4.35 -0.17
CA LYS A 119 4.97 -4.41 0.00
C LYS A 119 5.48 -3.32 0.97
N ALA A 120 4.94 -2.11 0.91
CA ALA A 120 5.26 -1.03 1.83
C ALA A 120 4.83 -1.35 3.27
N ILE A 121 3.58 -1.78 3.47
CA ILE A 121 3.06 -2.21 4.78
C ILE A 121 3.91 -3.35 5.36
N LYS A 122 4.24 -4.36 4.55
CA LYS A 122 5.13 -5.45 4.99
C LYS A 122 6.53 -4.95 5.35
N LYS A 123 7.03 -3.90 4.69
CA LYS A 123 8.32 -3.29 5.03
C LYS A 123 8.23 -2.54 6.36
N GLU A 124 7.20 -1.72 6.56
CA GLU A 124 6.97 -0.99 7.81
C GLU A 124 6.85 -1.95 9.00
N LYS A 125 6.03 -3.00 8.90
CA LYS A 125 5.92 -4.03 9.95
C LYS A 125 7.26 -4.70 10.26
N ARG A 126 8.11 -4.93 9.25
CA ARG A 126 9.46 -5.48 9.50
C ARG A 126 10.34 -4.49 10.25
N VAL A 127 10.31 -3.20 9.90
CA VAL A 127 11.08 -2.16 10.58
C VAL A 127 10.61 -2.03 12.03
N GLU A 128 9.31 -2.04 12.27
CA GLU A 128 8.72 -2.02 13.60
C GLU A 128 9.20 -3.20 14.46
N ILE A 129 9.11 -4.43 13.93
CA ILE A 129 9.62 -5.62 14.62
C ILE A 129 11.11 -5.48 14.92
N VAL A 130 11.93 -5.06 13.95
CA VAL A 130 13.38 -4.89 14.13
C VAL A 130 13.68 -3.86 15.23
N ASN A 131 12.99 -2.73 15.23
CA ASN A 131 13.15 -1.69 16.25
C ASN A 131 12.75 -2.18 17.64
N ALA A 132 11.66 -2.96 17.74
CA ALA A 132 11.17 -3.49 19.01
C ALA A 132 12.07 -4.57 19.60
N ILE A 133 12.57 -5.50 18.79
CA ILE A 133 13.46 -6.59 19.25
C ILE A 133 14.94 -6.18 19.29
N GLY A 134 15.28 -5.02 18.72
CA GLY A 134 16.65 -4.51 18.60
C GLY A 134 17.56 -5.38 17.71
N MET A 135 17.00 -6.12 16.76
CA MET A 135 17.73 -7.11 15.98
C MET A 135 17.19 -7.23 14.55
N ASP A 136 18.08 -7.07 13.58
CA ASP A 136 17.77 -7.29 12.18
C ASP A 136 17.46 -8.76 11.89
N LYS A 137 16.64 -9.00 10.86
CA LYS A 137 16.40 -10.36 10.38
C LYS A 137 17.71 -10.96 9.85
N PRO A 138 18.18 -12.09 10.40
CA PRO A 138 19.38 -12.75 9.91
C PRO A 138 19.22 -13.17 8.46
N VAL A 139 20.29 -13.00 7.69
CA VAL A 139 20.40 -13.52 6.32
C VAL A 139 21.00 -14.92 6.35
N ASN A 140 20.74 -15.71 5.31
CA ASN A 140 21.27 -17.07 5.23
C ASN A 140 22.81 -17.09 5.10
N ALA A 141 23.43 -18.24 5.39
CA ALA A 141 24.88 -18.40 5.41
C ALA A 141 25.57 -17.96 4.11
N PHE A 142 24.99 -18.28 2.94
CA PHE A 142 25.53 -17.81 1.67
C PHE A 142 25.52 -16.29 1.53
N ILE A 143 24.43 -15.62 1.93
CA ILE A 143 24.36 -14.15 1.88
C ILE A 143 25.28 -13.50 2.93
N GLN A 144 25.51 -14.15 4.08
CA GLN A 144 26.55 -13.72 5.02
C GLN A 144 27.93 -13.78 4.37
N PHE A 145 28.25 -14.89 3.70
CA PHE A 145 29.49 -15.07 2.94
C PHE A 145 29.65 -14.02 1.83
N VAL A 146 28.59 -13.74 1.06
CA VAL A 146 28.58 -12.69 0.03
C VAL A 146 28.85 -11.31 0.66
N LYS A 147 28.26 -11.00 1.82
CA LYS A 147 28.50 -9.73 2.53
C LYS A 147 29.94 -9.62 3.01
N GLU A 148 30.50 -10.69 3.56
CA GLU A 148 31.91 -10.76 3.98
C GLU A 148 32.85 -10.55 2.78
N TYR A 149 32.54 -11.18 1.65
CA TYR A 149 33.29 -11.00 0.42
C TYR A 149 33.37 -9.54 -0.01
N TYR A 150 32.23 -8.83 -0.11
CA TYR A 150 32.23 -7.42 -0.51
C TYR A 150 32.81 -6.49 0.56
N LYS A 151 32.73 -6.87 1.84
CA LYS A 151 33.43 -6.15 2.91
C LYS A 151 34.95 -6.25 2.77
N ASN A 152 35.45 -7.42 2.35
CA ASN A 152 36.88 -7.67 2.14
C ASN A 152 37.38 -7.17 0.78
N ASN A 153 36.47 -6.95 -0.18
CA ASN A 153 36.78 -6.47 -1.53
C ASN A 153 35.99 -5.19 -1.85
N PRO A 154 36.28 -4.05 -1.19
CA PRO A 154 35.46 -2.83 -1.29
C PRO A 154 35.43 -2.21 -2.69
N ASN A 155 36.43 -2.52 -3.53
CA ASN A 155 36.52 -2.03 -4.91
C ASN A 155 35.72 -2.88 -5.91
N GLU A 156 35.29 -4.08 -5.50
CA GLU A 156 34.50 -4.95 -6.37
C GLU A 156 33.03 -4.55 -6.34
N LYS A 157 32.42 -4.49 -7.53
CA LYS A 157 31.00 -4.16 -7.69
C LYS A 157 30.17 -5.43 -7.83
N VAL A 158 28.87 -5.30 -7.57
CA VAL A 158 27.90 -6.36 -7.87
C VAL A 158 27.80 -6.48 -9.40
N SER A 159 28.33 -7.57 -9.94
CA SER A 159 28.26 -7.93 -11.37
C SER A 159 27.96 -9.42 -11.52
N PRO A 160 27.48 -9.88 -12.70
CA PRO A 160 27.31 -11.30 -12.98
C PRO A 160 28.60 -12.10 -12.76
N GLU A 161 29.74 -11.60 -13.24
CA GLU A 161 31.03 -12.32 -13.11
C GLU A 161 31.43 -12.50 -11.64
N ASN A 162 31.30 -11.44 -10.84
CA ASN A 162 31.59 -11.51 -9.41
C ASN A 162 30.60 -12.42 -8.66
N THR A 163 29.33 -12.44 -9.08
CA THR A 163 28.32 -13.32 -8.48
C THR A 163 28.64 -14.80 -8.74
N GLU A 164 29.06 -15.13 -9.97
CA GLU A 164 29.49 -16.48 -10.34
C GLU A 164 30.75 -16.89 -9.59
N LYS A 165 31.74 -15.99 -9.51
CA LYS A 165 32.97 -16.19 -8.74
C LYS A 165 32.67 -16.50 -7.27
N ILE A 166 31.83 -15.71 -6.61
CA ILE A 166 31.44 -15.91 -5.19
C ILE A 166 30.66 -17.22 -5.02
N SER A 167 29.79 -17.56 -5.96
CA SER A 167 29.05 -18.83 -5.95
C SER A 167 29.98 -20.04 -6.05
N LEU A 168 31.00 -19.97 -6.91
CA LEU A 168 32.04 -21.00 -7.01
C LEU A 168 32.88 -21.08 -5.73
N MET A 169 33.29 -19.95 -5.17
CA MET A 169 33.99 -19.92 -3.88
C MET A 169 33.17 -20.61 -2.78
N TRP A 170 31.89 -20.29 -2.68
CA TRP A 170 30.99 -20.93 -1.71
C TRP A 170 30.88 -22.44 -1.89
N LYS A 171 30.77 -22.92 -3.14
CA LYS A 171 30.70 -24.36 -3.45
C LYS A 171 32.00 -25.09 -3.11
N ASN A 172 33.14 -24.41 -3.26
CA ASN A 172 34.46 -24.96 -3.02
C ASN A 172 34.95 -24.76 -1.57
N LEU A 173 34.14 -24.18 -0.69
CA LEU A 173 34.48 -24.10 0.74
C LEU A 173 34.61 -25.51 1.33
N PRO A 174 35.52 -25.70 2.30
CA PRO A 174 35.56 -26.91 3.10
C PRO A 174 34.18 -27.22 3.70
N GLU A 175 33.75 -28.48 3.61
CA GLU A 175 32.41 -28.90 4.04
C GLU A 175 32.13 -28.54 5.51
N ASN A 176 33.13 -28.73 6.37
CA ASN A 176 33.06 -28.37 7.79
C ASN A 176 32.84 -26.87 8.00
N GLU A 177 33.53 -26.02 7.24
CA GLU A 177 33.35 -24.56 7.31
C GLU A 177 31.96 -24.16 6.81
N ARG A 178 31.51 -24.74 5.71
CA ARG A 178 30.19 -24.45 5.14
C ARG A 178 29.06 -24.85 6.11
N GLN A 179 29.14 -26.05 6.68
CA GLN A 179 28.17 -26.55 7.65
C GLN A 179 28.13 -25.70 8.91
N GLU A 180 29.29 -25.25 9.40
CA GLU A 180 29.37 -24.38 10.57
C GLU A 180 28.70 -23.02 10.30
N ARG A 181 28.93 -22.42 9.12
CA ARG A 181 28.25 -21.19 8.71
C ARG A 181 26.74 -21.38 8.60
N GLU A 182 26.29 -22.52 8.05
CA GLU A 182 24.87 -22.88 7.98
C GLU A 182 24.24 -23.06 9.37
N ARG A 183 24.95 -23.72 10.30
CA ARG A 183 24.53 -23.89 11.70
C ARG A 183 24.37 -22.54 12.39
N GLN A 184 25.40 -21.68 12.34
CA GLN A 184 25.35 -20.34 12.93
C GLN A 184 24.23 -19.48 12.35
N SER A 185 24.05 -19.54 11.01
CA SER A 185 22.96 -18.83 10.35
C SER A 185 21.58 -19.32 10.81
N LYS A 186 21.42 -20.63 11.05
CA LYS A 186 20.18 -21.21 11.55
C LYS A 186 19.91 -20.78 12.99
N GLU A 187 20.90 -20.87 13.86
CA GLU A 187 20.80 -20.45 15.27
C GLU A 187 20.43 -18.97 15.40
N ALA A 188 21.06 -18.10 14.61
CA ALA A 188 20.69 -16.68 14.57
C ALA A 188 19.23 -16.50 14.14
N PHE A 189 18.77 -17.25 13.13
CA PHE A 189 17.41 -17.19 12.63
C PHE A 189 16.39 -17.69 13.66
N ASP A 190 16.71 -18.76 14.39
CA ASP A 190 15.88 -19.32 15.45
C ASP A 190 15.75 -18.35 16.63
N LEU A 191 16.87 -17.73 17.03
CA LEU A 191 16.87 -16.66 18.03
C LEU A 191 16.00 -15.47 17.60
N TRP A 192 16.09 -15.07 16.32
CA TRP A 192 15.25 -14.01 15.77
C TRP A 192 13.77 -14.36 15.79
N ASN A 193 13.40 -15.59 15.40
CA ASN A 193 12.01 -16.03 15.46
C ASN A 193 11.50 -16.05 16.90
N LYS A 194 12.27 -16.57 17.85
CA LYS A 194 11.90 -16.58 19.26
C LYS A 194 11.60 -15.17 19.78
N LYS A 195 12.51 -14.20 19.57
CA LYS A 195 12.30 -12.81 20.00
C LYS A 195 11.10 -12.15 19.31
N LYS A 196 10.93 -12.40 18.01
CA LYS A 196 9.79 -11.90 17.24
C LYS A 196 8.47 -12.46 17.77
N ASP A 197 8.41 -13.76 18.04
CA ASP A 197 7.20 -14.41 18.54
C ASP A 197 6.87 -13.96 19.97
N GLU A 198 7.88 -13.74 20.82
CA GLU A 198 7.72 -13.11 22.14
C GLU A 198 7.15 -11.70 22.04
N TYR A 199 7.66 -10.87 21.12
CA TYR A 199 7.12 -9.53 20.86
C TYR A 199 5.66 -9.56 20.38
N LEU A 200 5.34 -10.43 19.41
CA LEU A 200 3.98 -10.55 18.89
C LEU A 200 2.99 -10.99 19.97
N LYS A 201 3.38 -11.94 20.84
CA LYS A 201 2.54 -12.35 21.98
C LYS A 201 2.28 -11.20 22.96
N LYS A 202 3.28 -10.36 23.23
CA LYS A 202 3.11 -9.19 24.10
C LYS A 202 2.14 -8.15 23.52
N ILE A 203 2.17 -7.95 22.19
CA ILE A 203 1.18 -7.10 21.50
C ILE A 203 -0.23 -7.69 21.67
N ASP A 204 -0.39 -8.99 21.41
CA ASP A 204 -1.70 -9.65 21.49
C ASP A 204 -2.29 -9.63 22.92
N ASN A 205 -1.44 -9.63 23.94
CA ASN A 205 -1.83 -9.54 25.35
C ASN A 205 -2.00 -8.10 25.88
N ASN A 206 -1.82 -7.06 25.05
CA ASN A 206 -1.79 -5.63 25.46
C ASN A 206 -0.78 -5.33 26.60
N GLU A 207 0.38 -6.00 26.60
CA GLU A 207 1.43 -5.83 27.62
C GLU A 207 2.51 -4.80 27.21
N ILE A 208 2.24 -3.98 26.18
CA ILE A 208 3.13 -2.94 25.62
C ILE A 208 2.44 -1.59 25.64
#